data_AF-A0A6G0IDC6-F1
#
_entry.id   AF-A0A6G0IDC6-F1
#
_cell.length_a   1.000
_cell.length_b   1.000
_cell.length_c   1.000
_cell.angle_alpha   90.00
_cell.angle_beta   90.00
_cell.angle_gamma   90.00
#
_symmetry.space_group_name_H-M   'P 1'
#
loop_
_entity.id
_entity.type
_entity.pdbx_description
1 polymer ?
#
loop_
_entity_poly.entity_id
_entity_poly.type
_entity_poly.pdbx_seq_one_letter_code
_entity_poly.pdbx_strand_id
1 'polypeptide(L)'
;MHQRTELQVFAKPIVNTVEAILICHTMSTDKSVSSVHLIGDGASKASGITITGPVPSEDGSVILRLTARISLSQNTNMYGCRILTGGHNFTVFWDGNTLDGRHLYKKSSVNWIILTKTLGFCCIMVTIIIICCVTTFLKCVKMRSSRPPTIDPRLVKQFSRMVESVTSPDLQNVVVSYTQCTERNRAWDQWVVRFTSEDQDFYDPEYFAINVDGAHR
;
A
#
# COMPACT_ATOMS: atom_id res chain seq x y z
N MET A 1 -12.54 13.64 -56.82
CA MET A 1 -13.27 13.70 -55.53
C MET A 1 -12.45 12.94 -54.51
N HIS A 2 -12.12 13.55 -53.37
CA HIS A 2 -11.42 12.84 -52.29
C HIS A 2 -12.44 11.95 -51.57
N GLN A 3 -12.23 10.64 -51.61
CA GLN A 3 -13.02 9.69 -50.82
C GLN A 3 -12.66 9.90 -49.35
N ARG A 4 -13.67 10.13 -48.51
CA ARG A 4 -13.50 10.36 -47.07
C ARG A 4 -14.33 9.31 -46.33
N THR A 5 -13.67 8.55 -45.49
CA THR A 5 -14.32 7.64 -44.55
C THR A 5 -13.96 8.07 -43.14
N GLU A 6 -14.97 8.30 -42.31
CA GLU A 6 -14.84 8.59 -40.90
C GLU A 6 -15.37 7.42 -40.10
N LEU A 7 -14.56 6.92 -39.18
CA LEU A 7 -14.93 5.89 -38.22
C LEU A 7 -14.78 6.43 -36.81
N GLN A 8 -15.89 6.49 -36.08
CA GLN A 8 -15.91 6.86 -34.68
C GLN A 8 -16.33 5.65 -33.85
N VAL A 9 -15.59 5.39 -32.77
CA VAL A 9 -15.84 4.27 -31.87
C VAL A 9 -15.99 4.81 -30.47
N PHE A 10 -17.12 4.53 -29.84
CA PHE A 10 -17.42 4.98 -28.49
C PHE A 10 -18.36 3.99 -27.80
N ALA A 11 -18.40 4.01 -26.47
CA ALA A 11 -19.26 3.14 -25.70
C ALA A 11 -20.26 3.93 -24.86
N LYS A 12 -21.46 3.38 -24.68
CA LYS A 12 -22.45 3.89 -23.72
C LYS A 12 -22.62 2.87 -22.60
N PRO A 13 -22.46 3.25 -21.33
CA PRO A 13 -22.62 2.30 -20.22
C PRO A 13 -24.06 1.77 -20.18
N ILE A 14 -24.22 0.57 -19.64
CA ILE A 14 -25.52 0.08 -19.19
C ILE A 14 -25.62 0.37 -17.69
N VAL A 15 -26.73 0.97 -17.26
CA VAL A 15 -26.93 1.38 -15.87
C VAL A 15 -26.88 0.15 -14.96
N ASN A 16 -26.11 0.27 -13.87
CA ASN A 16 -25.95 -0.77 -12.83
C ASN A 16 -25.33 -2.09 -13.30
N THR A 17 -24.55 -2.10 -14.39
CA THR A 17 -23.80 -3.29 -14.82
C THR A 17 -22.34 -2.94 -15.16
N VAL A 18 -21.52 -3.98 -15.34
CA VAL A 18 -20.15 -3.89 -15.89
C VAL A 18 -20.15 -4.02 -17.41
N GLU A 19 -21.26 -3.70 -18.05
CA GLU A 19 -21.44 -3.80 -19.49
C GLU A 19 -21.65 -2.42 -20.12
N ALA A 20 -21.33 -2.33 -21.40
CA ALA A 20 -21.61 -1.15 -22.21
C ALA A 20 -22.05 -1.56 -23.62
N ILE A 21 -22.77 -0.66 -24.27
CA ILE A 21 -23.07 -0.75 -25.69
C ILE A 21 -21.95 -0.01 -26.43
N LEU A 22 -21.05 -0.77 -27.06
CA LEU A 22 -20.11 -0.24 -28.03
C LEU A 22 -20.88 0.17 -29.28
N ILE A 23 -20.55 1.33 -29.81
CA ILE A 23 -21.13 1.90 -31.02
C ILE A 23 -19.98 2.30 -31.93
N CYS A 24 -19.98 1.73 -33.13
CA CYS A 24 -19.11 2.12 -34.21
C CYS A 24 -19.94 2.83 -35.25
N HIS A 25 -19.70 4.12 -35.39
CA HIS A 25 -20.40 4.99 -36.30
C HIS A 25 -19.47 5.32 -37.47
N THR A 26 -19.87 4.86 -38.64
CA THR A 26 -19.14 5.06 -39.90
C THR A 26 -19.92 6.02 -40.76
N MET A 27 -19.26 7.04 -41.27
CA MET A 27 -19.77 7.92 -42.32
C MET A 27 -18.77 7.93 -43.47
N SER A 28 -19.21 7.63 -44.69
CA SER A 28 -18.30 7.55 -45.83
C SER A 28 -18.90 8.13 -47.09
N THR A 29 -18.10 8.89 -47.85
CA THR A 29 -18.43 9.27 -49.23
C THR A 29 -17.96 8.22 -50.24
N ASP A 30 -17.26 7.18 -49.78
CA ASP A 30 -16.83 6.05 -50.60
C ASP A 30 -17.95 5.00 -50.73
N LYS A 31 -18.48 4.88 -51.94
CA LYS A 31 -19.54 3.90 -52.27
C LYS A 31 -19.09 2.45 -52.20
N SER A 32 -17.79 2.19 -52.08
CA SER A 32 -17.23 0.84 -51.94
C SER A 32 -17.18 0.34 -50.49
N VAL A 33 -17.60 1.16 -49.51
CA VAL A 33 -17.79 0.69 -48.13
C VAL A 33 -18.89 -0.36 -48.10
N SER A 34 -18.51 -1.57 -47.72
CA SER A 34 -19.39 -2.75 -47.78
C SER A 34 -19.92 -3.15 -46.40
N SER A 35 -19.08 -3.02 -45.37
CA SER A 35 -19.34 -3.63 -44.07
C SER A 35 -18.49 -3.03 -42.95
N VAL A 36 -19.01 -3.18 -41.73
CA VAL A 36 -18.31 -2.85 -40.48
C VAL A 36 -18.30 -4.09 -39.60
N HIS A 37 -17.13 -4.40 -39.04
CA HIS A 37 -16.89 -5.58 -38.23
C HIS A 37 -16.33 -5.22 -36.86
N LEU A 38 -16.80 -5.90 -35.83
CA LEU A 38 -16.17 -5.87 -34.51
C LEU A 38 -14.86 -6.69 -34.55
N ILE A 39 -13.80 -6.14 -33.99
CA ILE A 39 -12.47 -6.76 -33.91
C ILE A 39 -11.88 -6.60 -32.50
N GLY A 40 -10.73 -7.23 -32.25
CA GLY A 40 -10.04 -7.22 -30.95
C GLY A 40 -10.28 -8.48 -30.12
N ASP A 41 -9.48 -8.67 -29.07
CA ASP A 41 -9.45 -9.89 -28.27
C ASP A 41 -10.78 -10.17 -27.55
N GLY A 42 -11.59 -9.14 -27.32
CA GLY A 42 -12.92 -9.25 -26.73
C GLY A 42 -14.04 -9.44 -27.73
N ALA A 43 -13.80 -9.36 -29.04
CA ALA A 43 -14.86 -9.45 -30.04
C ALA A 43 -15.67 -10.76 -29.92
N SER A 44 -15.02 -11.87 -29.56
CA SER A 44 -15.67 -13.17 -29.33
C SER A 44 -16.56 -13.21 -28.08
N LYS A 45 -16.35 -12.29 -27.13
CA LYS A 45 -17.13 -12.16 -25.89
C LYS A 45 -18.26 -11.14 -25.99
N ALA A 46 -18.33 -10.40 -27.09
CA ALA A 46 -19.39 -9.45 -27.33
C ALA A 46 -20.70 -10.17 -27.69
N SER A 47 -21.82 -9.58 -27.31
CA SER A 47 -23.15 -10.11 -27.59
C SER A 47 -24.05 -9.03 -28.18
N GLY A 48 -25.22 -9.43 -28.72
CA GLY A 48 -26.18 -8.48 -29.30
C GLY A 48 -25.61 -7.63 -30.44
N ILE A 49 -24.70 -8.21 -31.24
CA ILE A 49 -24.07 -7.51 -32.36
C ILE A 49 -25.15 -7.21 -33.40
N THR A 50 -25.35 -5.93 -33.68
CA THR A 50 -26.32 -5.45 -34.67
C THR A 50 -25.62 -4.50 -35.62
N ILE A 51 -25.83 -4.71 -36.91
CA ILE A 51 -25.30 -3.86 -37.98
C ILE A 51 -26.50 -3.18 -38.66
N THR A 52 -26.39 -1.88 -38.90
CA THR A 52 -27.41 -1.06 -39.54
C THR A 52 -26.80 -0.26 -40.67
N GLY A 53 -27.52 -0.14 -41.78
CA GLY A 53 -27.08 0.55 -43.01
C GLY A 53 -26.60 -0.41 -44.10
N PRO A 54 -26.04 0.11 -45.20
CA PRO A 54 -25.74 1.52 -45.45
C PRO A 54 -26.99 2.38 -45.63
N VAL A 55 -27.11 3.47 -44.87
CA VAL A 55 -28.19 4.46 -45.01
C VAL A 55 -27.64 5.69 -45.73
N PRO A 56 -28.27 6.15 -46.82
CA PRO A 56 -27.85 7.39 -47.47
C PRO A 56 -28.13 8.59 -46.56
N SER A 57 -27.21 9.54 -46.56
CA SER A 57 -27.32 10.85 -45.92
C SER A 57 -27.59 11.93 -46.97
N GLU A 58 -28.13 13.08 -46.55
CA GLU A 58 -28.50 14.18 -47.44
C GLU A 58 -27.30 14.76 -48.21
N ASP A 59 -26.11 14.68 -47.62
CA ASP A 59 -24.84 15.10 -48.22
C ASP A 59 -24.28 14.10 -49.26
N GLY A 60 -25.00 13.01 -49.53
CA GLY A 60 -24.59 11.95 -50.44
C GLY A 60 -23.59 10.95 -49.84
N SER A 61 -23.28 11.08 -48.54
CA SER A 61 -22.52 10.06 -47.81
C SER A 61 -23.41 8.87 -47.44
N VAL A 62 -22.78 7.75 -47.06
CA VAL A 62 -23.45 6.58 -46.50
C VAL A 62 -23.04 6.39 -45.05
N ILE A 63 -24.02 6.04 -44.23
CA ILE A 63 -23.84 5.79 -42.80
C ILE A 63 -24.00 4.31 -42.54
N LEU A 64 -23.00 3.71 -41.89
CA LEU A 64 -23.07 2.37 -41.35
C LEU A 64 -22.89 2.45 -39.83
N ARG A 65 -23.64 1.63 -39.11
CA ARG A 65 -23.55 1.58 -37.65
C ARG A 65 -23.45 0.14 -37.19
N LEU A 66 -22.42 -0.17 -36.42
CA LEU A 66 -22.36 -1.40 -35.65
C LEU A 66 -22.62 -1.07 -34.19
N THR A 67 -23.42 -1.89 -33.53
CA THR A 67 -23.60 -1.86 -32.09
C THR A 67 -23.34 -3.24 -31.51
N ALA A 68 -22.71 -3.31 -30.35
CA ALA A 68 -22.43 -4.55 -29.66
C ALA A 68 -22.46 -4.34 -28.15
N ARG A 69 -23.01 -5.29 -27.42
CA ARG A 69 -22.89 -5.32 -25.96
C ARG A 69 -21.53 -5.92 -25.60
N ILE A 70 -20.75 -5.15 -24.85
CA ILE A 70 -19.39 -5.48 -24.44
C ILE A 70 -19.27 -5.42 -22.92
N SER A 71 -18.32 -6.15 -22.35
CA SER A 71 -17.92 -5.96 -20.96
C SER A 71 -16.92 -4.82 -20.85
N LEU A 72 -17.10 -3.94 -19.87
CA LEU A 72 -16.19 -2.87 -19.46
C LEU A 72 -14.95 -3.48 -18.78
N SER A 73 -14.13 -4.16 -19.57
CA SER A 73 -12.83 -4.70 -19.14
C SER A 73 -11.76 -3.60 -19.17
N GLN A 74 -10.74 -3.71 -18.32
CA GLN A 74 -9.68 -2.70 -18.17
C GLN A 74 -8.72 -2.62 -19.38
N ASN A 75 -8.79 -3.54 -20.33
CA ASN A 75 -7.90 -3.53 -21.50
C ASN A 75 -8.49 -2.71 -22.65
N THR A 76 -7.82 -1.63 -23.03
CA THR A 76 -8.29 -0.66 -24.03
C THR A 76 -8.26 -1.23 -25.45
N ASN A 77 -7.47 -2.26 -25.75
CA ASN A 77 -7.42 -2.84 -27.11
C ASN A 77 -8.36 -4.05 -27.29
N MET A 78 -9.26 -4.27 -26.33
CA MET A 78 -10.11 -5.45 -26.31
C MET A 78 -11.22 -5.38 -27.37
N TYR A 79 -11.68 -4.17 -27.72
CA TYR A 79 -12.73 -3.98 -28.71
C TYR A 79 -12.35 -2.88 -29.68
N GLY A 80 -12.60 -3.12 -30.96
CA GLY A 80 -12.42 -2.14 -32.02
C GLY A 80 -13.35 -2.43 -33.17
N CYS A 81 -13.38 -1.52 -34.14
CA CYS A 81 -14.14 -1.69 -35.35
C CYS A 81 -13.27 -1.57 -36.58
N ARG A 82 -13.57 -2.42 -37.56
CA ARG A 82 -12.94 -2.45 -38.87
C ARG A 82 -13.97 -2.21 -39.95
N ILE A 83 -13.73 -1.22 -40.80
CA ILE A 83 -14.48 -1.02 -42.03
C ILE A 83 -13.72 -1.65 -43.19
N LEU A 84 -14.44 -2.38 -44.03
CA LEU A 84 -13.92 -2.92 -45.29
C LEU A 84 -14.40 -2.05 -46.45
N THR A 85 -13.44 -1.47 -47.14
CA THR A 85 -13.62 -0.64 -48.34
C THR A 85 -12.94 -1.33 -49.53
N GLY A 86 -13.33 -1.00 -50.77
CA GLY A 86 -12.86 -1.71 -51.96
C GLY A 86 -11.34 -1.71 -52.20
N GLY A 87 -10.59 -0.79 -51.56
CA GLY A 87 -9.14 -0.68 -51.71
C GLY A 87 -8.34 -0.53 -50.42
N HIS A 88 -8.98 -0.46 -49.25
CA HIS A 88 -8.31 -0.25 -47.97
C HIS A 88 -9.23 -0.57 -46.79
N ASN A 89 -8.64 -0.80 -45.62
CA ASN A 89 -9.38 -1.08 -44.39
C ASN A 89 -9.11 0.02 -43.37
N PHE A 90 -10.15 0.48 -42.69
CA PHE A 90 -10.01 1.39 -41.56
C PHE A 90 -10.25 0.65 -40.27
N THR A 91 -9.33 0.76 -39.32
CA THR A 91 -9.46 0.15 -38.00
C THR A 91 -9.33 1.20 -36.93
N VAL A 92 -10.29 1.26 -36.02
CA VAL A 92 -10.24 2.13 -34.84
C VAL A 92 -10.59 1.28 -33.63
N PHE A 93 -9.69 1.27 -32.65
CA PHE A 93 -9.95 0.64 -31.36
C PHE A 93 -10.69 1.61 -30.43
N TRP A 94 -11.50 1.05 -29.54
CA TRP A 94 -12.13 1.82 -28.50
C TRP A 94 -11.07 2.30 -27.50
N ASP A 95 -11.09 3.58 -27.15
CA ASP A 95 -10.11 4.19 -26.23
C ASP A 95 -10.35 3.85 -24.75
N GLY A 96 -11.43 3.12 -24.44
CA GLY A 96 -11.85 2.83 -23.08
C GLY A 96 -12.71 3.91 -22.44
N ASN A 97 -13.00 5.01 -23.15
CA ASN A 97 -13.84 6.09 -22.66
C ASN A 97 -15.31 5.88 -23.04
N THR A 98 -16.22 6.09 -22.07
CA THR A 98 -17.66 6.02 -22.28
C THR A 98 -18.30 7.40 -22.37
N LEU A 99 -19.37 7.53 -23.17
CA LEU A 99 -20.16 8.76 -23.36
C LEU A 99 -21.12 9.03 -22.19
N ASP A 100 -20.66 8.87 -20.97
CA ASP A 100 -21.42 9.09 -19.73
C ASP A 100 -20.68 9.94 -18.71
N GLY A 101 -19.47 10.43 -19.04
CA GLY A 101 -18.62 11.21 -18.15
C GLY A 101 -18.12 10.45 -16.93
N ARG A 102 -18.45 9.15 -16.80
CA ARG A 102 -17.92 8.30 -15.74
C ARG A 102 -16.59 7.79 -16.26
N HIS A 103 -15.50 8.41 -15.82
CA HIS A 103 -14.18 7.79 -15.93
C HIS A 103 -14.24 6.45 -15.20
N LEU A 104 -14.51 5.38 -15.93
CA LEU A 104 -14.73 4.04 -15.40
C LEU A 104 -13.49 3.56 -14.66
N TYR A 105 -13.47 3.83 -13.36
CA TYR A 105 -12.71 3.21 -12.29
C TYR A 105 -11.19 3.01 -12.45
N LYS A 106 -10.54 3.48 -13.52
CA LYS A 106 -9.08 3.40 -13.69
C LYS A 106 -8.30 4.40 -12.83
N LYS A 107 -8.95 5.44 -12.30
CA LYS A 107 -8.31 6.36 -11.34
C LYS A 107 -8.17 5.74 -9.94
N SER A 108 -8.98 4.72 -9.61
CA SER A 108 -8.98 4.11 -8.26
C SER A 108 -7.76 3.24 -8.01
N SER A 109 -7.32 2.42 -8.98
CA SER A 109 -6.16 1.54 -8.80
C SER A 109 -4.84 2.31 -8.76
N VAL A 110 -4.67 3.30 -9.62
CA VAL A 110 -3.48 4.17 -9.62
C VAL A 110 -3.41 5.02 -8.35
N ASN A 111 -4.54 5.55 -7.88
CA ASN A 111 -4.59 6.28 -6.62
C ASN A 111 -4.24 5.39 -5.42
N TRP A 112 -4.67 4.12 -5.39
CA TRP A 112 -4.29 3.21 -4.31
C TRP A 112 -2.80 2.87 -4.27
N ILE A 113 -2.16 2.70 -5.44
CA ILE A 113 -0.71 2.47 -5.52
C ILE A 113 0.06 3.73 -5.08
N ILE A 114 -0.37 4.92 -5.51
CA ILE A 114 0.27 6.17 -5.10
C ILE A 114 0.06 6.43 -3.61
N LEU A 115 -1.14 6.18 -3.08
CA LEU A 115 -1.49 6.36 -1.68
C LEU A 115 -0.70 5.40 -0.78
N THR A 116 -0.57 4.13 -1.16
CA THR A 116 0.21 3.15 -0.39
C THR A 116 1.70 3.49 -0.39
N LYS A 117 2.25 3.97 -1.51
CA LYS A 117 3.64 4.44 -1.58
C LYS A 117 3.88 5.70 -0.75
N THR A 118 2.99 6.69 -0.81
CA THR A 118 3.10 7.91 -0.01
C THR A 118 2.94 7.64 1.48
N LEU A 119 1.94 6.83 1.87
CA LEU A 119 1.73 6.45 3.26
C LEU A 119 2.95 5.67 3.81
N GLY A 120 3.50 4.74 3.04
CA GLY A 120 4.71 4.00 3.43
C GLY A 120 5.92 4.92 3.65
N PHE A 121 6.15 5.88 2.76
CA PHE A 121 7.22 6.87 2.92
C PHE A 121 7.02 7.76 4.16
N CYS A 122 5.79 8.24 4.40
CA CYS A 122 5.47 9.03 5.59
C CYS A 122 5.70 8.25 6.88
N CYS A 123 5.31 6.97 6.94
CA CYS A 123 5.58 6.12 8.10
C CYS A 123 7.07 5.98 8.38
N ILE A 124 7.89 5.74 7.35
CA ILE A 124 9.35 5.64 7.51
C ILE A 124 9.93 6.95 8.06
N MET A 125 9.55 8.09 7.49
CA MET A 125 10.05 9.39 7.96
C MET A 125 9.66 9.67 9.41
N VAL A 126 8.43 9.35 9.81
CA VAL A 126 7.97 9.49 11.21
C VAL A 126 8.79 8.59 12.13
N THR A 127 9.07 7.33 11.75
CA THR A 127 9.90 6.43 12.57
C THR A 127 11.32 6.96 12.75
N ILE A 128 11.93 7.52 11.69
CA ILE A 128 13.26 8.13 11.76
C ILE A 128 13.24 9.34 12.70
N ILE A 129 12.23 10.20 12.61
CA ILE A 129 12.08 11.37 13.49
C ILE A 129 11.94 10.93 14.94
N ILE A 130 11.12 9.92 15.25
CA ILE A 130 10.97 9.40 16.61
C ILE A 130 12.30 8.87 17.14
N ILE A 131 13.04 8.08 16.34
CA ILE A 131 14.36 7.56 16.73
C ILE A 131 15.34 8.70 16.98
N CYS A 132 15.37 9.71 16.12
CA CYS A 132 16.19 10.91 16.31
C CYS A 132 15.80 11.66 17.58
N CYS A 133 14.52 11.85 17.86
CA CYS A 133 14.05 12.48 19.09
C CYS A 133 14.50 11.69 20.32
N VAL A 134 14.25 10.37 20.37
CA VAL A 134 14.63 9.51 21.49
C VAL A 134 16.15 9.53 21.72
N THR A 135 16.95 9.42 20.67
CA THR A 135 18.42 9.46 20.78
C THR A 135 18.92 10.84 21.25
N THR A 136 18.28 11.92 20.83
CA THR A 136 18.62 13.29 21.29
C THR A 136 18.22 13.48 22.77
N PHE A 137 17.03 13.02 23.17
CA PHE A 137 16.59 13.03 24.56
C PHE A 137 17.52 12.21 25.46
N LEU A 138 17.92 11.00 25.03
CA LEU A 138 18.88 10.18 25.77
C LEU A 138 20.23 10.88 25.93
N LYS A 139 20.71 11.58 24.89
CA LYS A 139 21.95 12.40 24.99
C LYS A 139 21.77 13.59 25.93
N CYS A 140 20.63 14.28 25.90
CA CYS A 140 20.35 15.39 26.82
C CYS A 140 20.23 14.92 28.29
N VAL A 141 19.62 13.77 28.54
CA VAL A 141 19.56 13.16 29.89
C VAL A 141 20.95 12.76 30.36
N LYS A 142 21.76 12.14 29.48
CA LYS A 142 23.15 11.78 29.79
C LYS A 142 24.02 12.99 30.11
N MET A 143 23.80 14.11 29.43
CA MET A 143 24.56 15.36 29.62
C MET A 143 24.11 16.14 30.87
N ARG A 144 22.87 15.96 31.34
CA ARG A 144 22.41 16.52 32.62
C ARG A 144 22.98 15.81 33.84
N SER A 145 23.51 14.59 33.67
CA SER A 145 24.14 13.79 34.73
C SER A 145 25.58 14.23 35.07
N SER A 146 26.12 15.26 34.41
CA SER A 146 27.52 15.69 34.56
C SER A 146 27.74 16.91 35.45
N ARG A 147 26.74 17.36 36.24
CA ARG A 147 27.04 18.24 37.39
C ARG A 147 27.50 17.34 38.54
N PRO A 148 28.76 17.45 39.01
CA PRO A 148 29.13 16.78 40.25
C PRO A 148 28.20 17.30 41.34
N PRO A 149 27.61 16.44 42.18
CA PRO A 149 26.79 16.90 43.29
C PRO A 149 27.68 17.80 44.15
N THR A 150 27.26 19.05 44.37
CA THR A 150 27.87 19.88 45.41
C THR A 150 27.44 19.28 46.73
N ILE A 151 28.25 18.34 47.23
CA ILE A 151 27.99 17.66 48.49
C ILE A 151 28.17 18.69 49.61
N ASP A 152 27.09 18.95 50.34
CA ASP A 152 27.11 19.85 51.50
C ASP A 152 28.10 19.30 52.55
N PRO A 153 29.15 20.05 52.94
CA PRO A 153 30.17 19.60 53.88
C PRO A 153 29.62 19.26 55.27
N ARG A 154 28.42 19.75 55.62
CA ARG A 154 27.74 19.34 56.87
C ARG A 154 27.22 17.91 56.81
N LEU A 155 26.74 17.46 55.65
CA LEU A 155 26.16 16.13 55.47
C LEU A 155 27.24 15.04 55.55
N VAL A 156 28.41 15.28 54.92
CA VAL A 156 29.57 14.37 54.99
C VAL A 156 30.03 14.19 56.42
N LYS A 157 30.06 15.28 57.20
CA LYS A 157 30.48 15.26 58.60
C LYS A 157 29.49 14.53 59.50
N GLN A 158 28.19 14.61 59.22
CA GLN A 158 27.17 13.83 59.92
C GLN A 158 27.24 12.34 59.57
N PHE A 159 27.46 12.02 58.29
CA PHE A 159 27.59 10.63 57.83
C PHE A 159 28.84 9.96 58.38
N SER A 160 29.98 10.66 58.39
CA SER A 160 31.23 10.16 58.98
C SER A 160 31.07 9.80 60.46
N ARG A 161 30.36 10.62 61.25
CA ARG A 161 30.09 10.31 62.67
C ARG A 161 29.15 9.12 62.84
N MET A 162 28.18 8.96 61.95
CA MET A 162 27.25 7.84 62.00
C MET A 162 27.98 6.52 61.70
N VAL A 163 28.85 6.49 60.68
CA VAL A 163 29.68 5.32 60.34
C VAL A 163 30.64 4.97 61.48
N GLU A 164 31.24 5.97 62.11
CA GLU A 164 32.18 5.80 63.22
C GLU A 164 31.48 5.30 64.51
N SER A 165 30.18 5.54 64.65
CA SER A 165 29.37 5.04 65.78
C SER A 165 28.93 3.57 65.63
N VAL A 166 29.14 2.95 64.47
CA VAL A 166 28.81 1.54 64.23
C VAL A 166 30.00 0.66 64.63
N THR A 167 29.90 -0.01 65.77
CA THR A 167 30.94 -0.88 66.35
C THR A 167 30.99 -2.30 65.78
N SER A 168 30.11 -2.63 64.82
CA SER A 168 30.10 -3.93 64.14
C SER A 168 30.78 -3.84 62.77
N PRO A 169 31.84 -4.64 62.51
CA PRO A 169 32.56 -4.61 61.23
C PRO A 169 31.70 -5.04 60.04
N ASP A 170 30.69 -5.89 60.26
CA ASP A 170 29.79 -6.35 59.18
C ASP A 170 28.84 -5.26 58.72
N LEU A 171 28.35 -4.41 59.64
CA LEU A 171 27.50 -3.27 59.28
C LEU A 171 28.29 -2.15 58.60
N GLN A 172 29.57 -1.95 58.95
CA GLN A 172 30.42 -0.98 58.25
C GLN A 172 30.57 -1.35 56.76
N ASN A 173 30.73 -2.63 56.45
CA ASN A 173 30.84 -3.11 55.08
C ASN A 173 29.55 -2.86 54.27
N VAL A 174 28.38 -3.06 54.89
CA VAL A 174 27.09 -2.78 54.24
C VAL A 174 26.92 -1.29 53.97
N VAL A 175 27.25 -0.42 54.92
CA VAL A 175 27.10 1.04 54.75
C VAL A 175 28.07 1.59 53.71
N VAL A 176 29.32 1.12 53.68
CA VAL A 176 30.30 1.50 52.65
C VAL A 176 29.85 1.02 51.27
N SER A 177 29.32 -0.21 51.16
CA SER A 177 28.80 -0.74 49.89
C SER A 177 27.64 0.07 49.32
N TYR A 178 26.77 0.61 50.19
CA TYR A 178 25.65 1.44 49.79
C TYR A 178 26.08 2.82 49.29
N THR A 179 27.13 3.41 49.91
CA THR A 179 27.67 4.71 49.46
C THR A 179 28.53 4.61 48.18
N GLN A 180 29.18 3.47 47.95
CA GLN A 180 29.93 3.20 46.70
C GLN A 180 29.05 2.75 45.53
N CYS A 181 27.74 2.58 45.71
CA CYS A 181 26.79 2.24 44.62
C CYS A 181 26.62 3.33 43.55
N THR A 182 27.36 4.43 43.62
CA THR A 182 27.41 5.43 42.54
C THR A 182 28.38 5.03 41.41
N GLU A 183 29.18 3.97 41.58
CA GLU A 183 30.26 3.63 40.64
C GLU A 183 30.43 2.10 40.42
N ARG A 184 29.36 1.36 40.09
CA ARG A 184 29.55 -0.03 39.61
C ARG A 184 28.38 -0.61 38.79
N ASN A 185 28.20 -0.13 37.55
CA ASN A 185 27.29 -0.76 36.57
C ASN A 185 27.70 -2.20 36.17
N ARG A 186 28.97 -2.60 36.34
CA ARG A 186 29.46 -3.91 35.87
C ARG A 186 29.03 -5.11 36.74
N ALA A 187 28.76 -4.90 38.02
CA ALA A 187 28.37 -5.99 38.93
C ALA A 187 26.87 -6.31 38.79
N TRP A 188 26.05 -5.31 38.49
CA TRP A 188 24.63 -5.47 38.18
C TRP A 188 24.41 -6.26 36.90
N ASP A 189 25.16 -5.97 35.83
CA ASP A 189 25.07 -6.74 34.59
C ASP A 189 25.46 -8.21 34.80
N GLN A 190 26.47 -8.49 35.63
CA GLN A 190 26.85 -9.86 35.97
C GLN A 190 25.82 -10.57 36.87
N TRP A 191 25.16 -9.84 37.78
CA TRP A 191 24.10 -10.40 38.62
C TRP A 191 22.83 -10.69 37.80
N VAL A 192 22.43 -9.78 36.90
CA VAL A 192 21.30 -9.97 35.98
C VAL A 192 21.57 -11.13 35.03
N VAL A 193 22.76 -11.25 34.45
CA VAL A 193 23.11 -12.39 33.58
C VAL A 193 23.08 -13.70 34.36
N ARG A 194 23.57 -13.73 35.61
CA ARG A 194 23.52 -14.93 36.45
C ARG A 194 22.08 -15.33 36.80
N PHE A 195 21.23 -14.37 37.15
CA PHE A 195 19.82 -14.63 37.46
C PHE A 195 19.05 -15.08 36.22
N THR A 196 19.33 -14.48 35.05
CA THR A 196 18.70 -14.85 33.77
C THR A 196 19.12 -16.25 33.31
N SER A 197 20.34 -16.70 33.66
CA SER A 197 20.79 -18.08 33.37
C SER A 197 20.23 -19.12 34.34
N GLU A 198 19.83 -18.74 35.56
CA GLU A 198 19.15 -19.64 36.51
C GLU A 198 17.64 -19.73 36.25
N ASP A 199 17.03 -18.68 35.66
CA ASP A 199 15.59 -18.63 35.30
C ASP A 199 15.28 -19.19 33.90
N GLN A 200 16.28 -19.65 33.14
CA GLN A 200 16.09 -20.13 31.76
C GLN A 200 15.30 -21.45 31.67
N ASP A 201 15.09 -22.13 32.79
CA ASP A 201 14.21 -23.30 32.90
C ASP A 201 12.73 -22.94 33.17
N PHE A 202 12.41 -21.66 33.44
CA PHE A 202 11.02 -21.25 33.76
C PHE A 202 10.13 -21.08 32.51
N TYR A 203 10.74 -20.97 31.33
CA TYR A 203 10.06 -20.86 30.03
C TYR A 203 10.46 -22.00 29.08
N ASP A 204 10.58 -23.23 29.61
CA ASP A 204 10.61 -24.42 28.76
C ASP A 204 9.18 -24.84 28.37
N PRO A 205 8.76 -24.67 27.09
CA PRO A 205 7.45 -25.08 26.64
C PRO A 205 7.23 -26.61 26.69
N GLU A 206 8.27 -27.43 26.87
CA GLU A 206 8.13 -28.89 26.98
C GLU A 206 7.60 -29.36 28.35
N TYR A 207 7.73 -28.55 29.41
CA TYR A 207 7.19 -28.87 30.75
C TYR A 207 5.64 -28.87 30.77
N PHE A 208 5.00 -28.10 29.91
CA PHE A 208 3.54 -28.00 29.84
C PHE A 208 2.88 -28.95 28.82
N ALA A 209 3.67 -29.75 28.09
CA ALA A 209 3.16 -30.62 27.03
C ALA A 209 2.68 -32.01 27.52
N ILE A 210 2.90 -32.39 28.79
CA ILE A 210 2.62 -33.75 29.28
C ILE A 210 1.23 -33.92 29.96
N ASN A 211 0.40 -32.88 30.07
CA ASN A 211 -0.89 -32.98 30.77
C ASN A 211 -2.15 -32.75 29.91
N VAL A 212 -2.07 -32.78 28.58
CA VAL A 212 -3.25 -32.55 27.72
C VAL A 212 -3.88 -33.83 27.14
N ASP A 213 -3.21 -34.99 27.17
CA ASP A 213 -3.81 -36.27 26.75
C ASP A 213 -3.86 -37.29 27.90
N GLY A 214 -4.93 -37.20 28.71
CA GLY A 214 -5.11 -38.11 29.84
C GLY A 214 -6.51 -38.08 30.48
N ALA A 215 -7.55 -37.77 29.72
CA ALA A 215 -8.95 -37.90 30.15
C ALA A 215 -9.76 -38.69 29.12
N HIS A 216 -9.43 -39.99 28.99
CA HIS A 216 -10.34 -41.12 28.74
C HIS A 216 -9.59 -42.34 28.22
N ARG A 217 -9.12 -43.20 29.13
CA ARG A 217 -9.35 -44.66 29.20
C ARG A 217 -8.39 -45.31 30.17
#